data_AF-A0AAE5CT26-F1
#
_entry.id   AF-A0AAE5CT26-F1
#
_cell.length_a   1.000
_cell.length_b   1.000
_cell.length_c   1.000
_cell.angle_alpha   90.00
_cell.angle_beta   90.00
_cell.angle_gamma   90.00
#
_symmetry.space_group_name_H-M   'P 1'
#
loop_
_entity.id
_entity.type
_entity.pdbx_description
1 polymer ?
#
loop_
_entity_poly.entity_id
_entity_poly.type
_entity_poly.pdbx_seq_one_letter_code
_entity_poly.pdbx_strand_id
1 'polypeptide(L)'
;MAFCESVFFPIPPDFVLLPMAMMRPEMSLWYALLTTVASVAGAMVGYGIGRKASRPLVDRFFPQDKISAIEVLFSKYGGWAVGIAAFTPIPFKLFTLTGGIFRVGFWPFTIASVVGRGARFFLEGGLVYFLGEEAASLLGRNFDLATIGLTAAVLILAWLGNRFRTQYTRKKSIPVSQGEQDTQATKSSSVAKH
;
A
#
# COMPACT_ATOMS: atom_id res chain seq x y z
N MET A 1 -15.73 -33.01 0.99
CA MET A 1 -14.29 -32.79 0.70
C MET A 1 -14.04 -31.49 -0.07
N ALA A 2 -14.88 -31.11 -1.05
CA ALA A 2 -14.77 -29.81 -1.76
C ALA A 2 -14.84 -28.55 -0.86
N PHE A 3 -15.57 -28.57 0.28
CA PHE A 3 -15.63 -27.43 1.20
C PHE A 3 -14.31 -27.20 1.95
N CYS A 4 -13.59 -28.26 2.33
CA CYS A 4 -12.25 -28.14 2.91
C CYS A 4 -11.21 -27.73 1.84
N GLU A 5 -11.37 -28.14 0.59
CA GLU A 5 -10.53 -27.69 -0.52
C GLU A 5 -10.76 -26.20 -0.85
N SER A 6 -12.01 -25.73 -0.77
CA SER A 6 -12.40 -24.32 -1.00
C SER A 6 -11.95 -23.37 0.11
N VAL A 7 -11.92 -23.85 1.36
CA VAL A 7 -11.41 -23.08 2.51
C VAL A 7 -9.89 -22.93 2.46
N PHE A 8 -9.21 -23.92 1.86
CA PHE A 8 -7.76 -23.95 1.74
C PHE A 8 -7.21 -23.41 0.41
N PHE A 9 -8.02 -23.22 -0.63
CA PHE A 9 -7.51 -22.65 -1.89
C PHE A 9 -7.41 -21.12 -1.79
N PRO A 10 -6.21 -20.55 -1.79
CA PRO A 10 -6.04 -19.11 -1.77
C PRO A 10 -6.19 -18.59 -3.19
N ILE A 11 -7.40 -18.65 -3.76
CA ILE A 11 -7.68 -17.94 -5.02
C ILE A 11 -7.51 -16.45 -4.69
N PRO A 12 -6.50 -15.78 -5.25
CA PRO A 12 -6.32 -14.36 -5.03
C PRO A 12 -7.57 -13.62 -5.55
N PRO A 13 -8.07 -12.61 -4.82
CA PRO A 13 -9.23 -11.83 -5.26
C PRO A 13 -9.03 -11.20 -6.65
N ASP A 14 -7.78 -10.99 -7.03
CA ASP A 14 -7.30 -10.50 -8.32
C ASP A 14 -7.80 -11.39 -9.50
N PHE A 15 -7.88 -12.72 -9.31
CA PHE A 15 -8.40 -13.67 -10.33
C PHE A 15 -9.91 -13.54 -10.57
N VAL A 16 -10.64 -12.92 -9.63
CA VAL A 16 -12.08 -12.65 -9.77
C VAL A 16 -12.30 -11.23 -10.29
N LEU A 17 -11.52 -10.26 -9.80
CA LEU A 17 -11.62 -8.86 -10.22
C LEU A 17 -11.32 -8.69 -11.71
N LEU A 18 -10.25 -9.32 -12.21
CA LEU A 18 -9.79 -9.13 -13.58
C LEU A 18 -10.80 -9.56 -14.66
N PRO A 19 -11.33 -10.79 -14.67
CA PRO A 19 -12.31 -11.19 -15.68
C PRO A 19 -13.58 -10.34 -15.61
N MET A 20 -14.04 -9.98 -14.41
CA MET A 20 -15.20 -9.11 -14.23
C MET A 20 -14.96 -7.71 -14.78
N ALA A 21 -13.77 -7.14 -14.53
CA ALA A 21 -13.36 -5.87 -15.07
C ALA A 21 -13.21 -5.91 -16.60
N MET A 22 -12.72 -7.00 -17.17
CA MET A 22 -12.61 -7.15 -18.62
C MET A 22 -13.97 -7.28 -19.32
N MET A 23 -14.94 -7.94 -18.68
CA MET A 23 -16.29 -8.06 -19.24
C MET A 23 -17.03 -6.72 -19.29
N ARG A 24 -16.73 -5.81 -18.35
CA ARG A 24 -17.30 -4.44 -18.30
C ARG A 24 -16.24 -3.45 -17.81
N PRO A 25 -15.35 -2.98 -18.69
CA PRO A 25 -14.28 -2.05 -18.34
C PRO A 25 -14.78 -0.77 -17.69
N GLU A 26 -15.95 -0.27 -18.11
CA GLU A 26 -16.56 0.94 -17.53
C GLU A 26 -16.93 0.80 -16.04
N MET A 27 -17.11 -0.43 -15.56
CA MET A 27 -17.43 -0.74 -14.15
C MET A 27 -16.22 -1.26 -13.37
N SER A 28 -15.03 -1.31 -13.95
CA SER A 28 -13.84 -1.91 -13.32
C SER A 28 -13.48 -1.27 -11.98
N LEU A 29 -13.60 0.06 -11.87
CA LEU A 29 -13.36 0.79 -10.61
C LEU A 29 -14.39 0.46 -9.54
N TRP A 30 -15.63 0.19 -9.94
CA TRP A 30 -16.68 -0.26 -9.03
C TRP A 30 -16.40 -1.67 -8.51
N TYR A 31 -15.95 -2.58 -9.38
CA TYR A 31 -15.52 -3.91 -8.97
C TYR A 31 -14.28 -3.87 -8.06
N ALA A 32 -13.34 -2.95 -8.32
CA ALA A 32 -12.18 -2.73 -7.46
C ALA A 32 -12.59 -2.28 -6.04
N LEU A 33 -13.57 -1.37 -5.93
CA LEU A 33 -14.12 -0.95 -4.64
C LEU A 33 -14.76 -2.14 -3.91
N LEU A 34 -15.64 -2.88 -4.57
CA LEU A 34 -16.33 -4.03 -3.99
C LEU A 34 -15.33 -5.09 -3.51
N THR A 35 -14.30 -5.36 -4.32
CA THR A 35 -13.23 -6.31 -4.02
C THR A 35 -12.39 -5.83 -2.84
N THR A 36 -12.13 -4.52 -2.74
CA THR A 36 -11.45 -3.92 -1.58
C THR A 36 -12.24 -4.15 -0.31
N VAL A 37 -13.54 -3.83 -0.31
CA VAL A 37 -14.42 -4.01 0.86
C VAL A 37 -14.49 -5.48 1.27
N ALA A 38 -14.72 -6.39 0.32
CA ALA A 38 -14.76 -7.82 0.59
C ALA A 38 -13.41 -8.35 1.12
N SER A 39 -12.30 -7.92 0.54
CA SER A 39 -10.96 -8.31 0.98
C SER A 39 -10.63 -7.80 2.38
N VAL A 40 -11.02 -6.56 2.71
CA VAL A 40 -10.78 -5.98 4.04
C VAL A 40 -11.65 -6.67 5.09
N ALA A 41 -12.91 -6.96 4.76
CA ALA A 41 -13.79 -7.75 5.63
C ALA A 41 -13.19 -9.13 5.91
N GLY A 42 -12.69 -9.82 4.88
CA GLY A 42 -11.96 -11.09 5.04
C GLY A 42 -10.69 -10.95 5.89
N ALA A 43 -9.96 -9.85 5.74
CA ALA A 43 -8.77 -9.55 6.55
C ALA A 43 -9.11 -9.36 8.04
N MET A 44 -10.22 -8.68 8.34
CA MET A 44 -10.72 -8.49 9.71
C MET A 44 -11.12 -9.83 10.35
N VAL A 45 -11.78 -10.71 9.58
CA VAL A 45 -12.09 -12.07 10.03
C VAL A 45 -10.82 -12.87 10.27
N GLY A 46 -9.86 -12.84 9.33
CA GLY A 46 -8.56 -13.50 9.48
C GLY A 46 -7.78 -13.02 10.69
N TYR A 47 -7.78 -11.72 10.95
CA TYR A 47 -7.21 -11.11 12.16
C TYR A 47 -7.92 -11.61 13.43
N GLY A 48 -9.25 -11.69 13.41
CA GLY A 48 -10.04 -12.21 14.53
C GLY A 48 -9.75 -13.69 14.84
N ILE A 49 -9.62 -14.51 13.80
CA ILE A 49 -9.22 -15.92 13.92
C ILE A 49 -7.80 -16.01 14.46
N GLY A 50 -6.87 -15.23 13.91
CA GLY A 50 -5.48 -15.18 14.37
C GLY A 50 -5.36 -14.78 15.84
N ARG A 51 -6.18 -13.84 16.31
CA ARG A 51 -6.20 -13.41 17.71
C ARG A 51 -6.61 -14.50 18.69
N LYS A 52 -7.41 -15.47 18.23
CA LYS A 52 -7.84 -16.65 18.99
C LYS A 52 -6.90 -17.86 18.77
N ALA A 53 -6.10 -17.84 17.71
CA ALA A 53 -5.14 -18.89 17.38
C ALA A 53 -3.87 -18.76 18.23
N SER A 54 -3.21 -19.90 18.50
CA SER A 54 -1.94 -19.96 19.22
C SER A 54 -0.76 -20.02 18.24
N ARG A 55 0.39 -19.42 18.61
CA ARG A 55 1.66 -19.48 17.85
C ARG A 55 2.00 -20.89 17.31
N PRO A 56 1.97 -21.98 18.12
CA PRO A 56 2.34 -23.32 17.64
C PRO A 56 1.44 -23.86 16.52
N LEU A 57 0.23 -23.31 16.33
CA LEU A 57 -0.62 -23.69 15.22
C LEU A 57 -0.06 -23.16 13.91
N VAL A 58 0.39 -21.91 13.87
CA VAL A 58 0.96 -21.29 12.66
C VAL A 58 2.33 -21.85 12.31
N ASP A 59 3.13 -22.17 13.32
CA ASP A 59 4.44 -22.80 13.13
C ASP A 59 4.37 -24.17 12.42
N ARG A 60 3.22 -24.84 12.51
CA ARG A 60 2.95 -26.13 11.87
C ARG A 60 2.38 -26.02 10.46
N PHE A 61 1.66 -24.93 10.15
CA PHE A 61 0.99 -24.73 8.87
C PHE A 61 1.81 -23.89 7.88
N PHE A 62 2.82 -23.15 8.33
CA PHE A 62 3.57 -22.24 7.48
C PHE A 62 5.09 -22.32 7.67
N PRO A 63 5.88 -21.98 6.63
CA PRO A 63 7.34 -21.99 6.72
C PRO A 63 7.85 -20.98 7.74
N GLN A 64 8.74 -21.44 8.62
CA GLN A 64 9.35 -20.63 9.69
C GLN A 64 10.04 -19.37 9.15
N ASP A 65 10.70 -19.46 7.99
CA ASP A 65 11.38 -18.31 7.37
C ASP A 65 10.42 -17.17 7.04
N LYS A 66 9.21 -17.50 6.56
CA LYS A 66 8.19 -16.50 6.23
C LYS A 66 7.58 -15.89 7.48
N ILE A 67 7.30 -16.71 8.51
CA ILE A 67 6.77 -16.22 9.79
C ILE A 67 7.78 -15.27 10.44
N SER A 68 9.06 -15.64 10.46
CA SER A 68 10.14 -14.83 11.04
C SER A 68 10.29 -13.49 10.33
N ALA A 69 10.25 -13.47 8.99
CA ALA A 69 10.27 -12.22 8.22
C ALA A 69 9.07 -11.32 8.56
N ILE A 70 7.87 -11.90 8.65
CA ILE A 70 6.65 -11.19 9.01
C ILE A 70 6.72 -10.66 10.46
N GLU A 71 7.30 -11.41 11.38
CA GLU A 71 7.49 -10.99 12.77
C GLU A 71 8.42 -9.77 12.88
N VAL A 72 9.52 -9.76 12.12
CA VAL A 72 10.42 -8.59 12.02
C VAL A 72 9.69 -7.37 11.44
N LEU A 73 8.85 -7.57 10.42
CA LEU A 73 8.03 -6.50 9.83
C LEU A 73 7.02 -5.95 10.84
N PHE A 74 6.34 -6.82 11.58
CA PHE A 74 5.36 -6.41 12.59
C PHE A 74 6.01 -5.75 13.81
N SER A 75 7.19 -6.20 14.25
CA SER A 75 7.91 -5.56 15.36
C SER A 75 8.36 -4.14 15.00
N LYS A 76 8.75 -3.91 13.74
CA LYS A 76 9.23 -2.60 13.27
C LYS A 76 8.12 -1.64 12.85
N TYR A 77 7.06 -2.13 12.21
CA TYR A 77 6.02 -1.28 11.59
C TYR A 77 4.62 -1.46 12.21
N GLY A 78 4.43 -2.42 13.12
CA GLY A 78 3.12 -2.73 13.68
C GLY A 78 2.09 -3.05 12.59
N GLY A 79 0.84 -2.62 12.75
CA GLY A 79 -0.21 -2.87 11.75
C GLY A 79 0.09 -2.32 10.35
N TRP A 80 1.01 -1.35 10.21
CA TRP A 80 1.44 -0.83 8.91
C TRP A 80 2.27 -1.81 8.08
N ALA A 81 2.81 -2.86 8.72
CA ALA A 81 3.47 -3.97 8.03
C ALA A 81 2.57 -4.61 6.96
N VAL A 82 1.24 -4.56 7.13
CA VAL A 82 0.27 -5.07 6.14
C VAL A 82 0.22 -4.21 4.88
N GLY A 83 0.49 -2.91 4.99
CA GLY A 83 0.68 -2.05 3.83
C GLY A 83 1.96 -2.41 3.09
N ILE A 84 3.03 -2.68 3.83
CA ILE A 84 4.32 -3.12 3.24
C ILE A 84 4.18 -4.49 2.57
N ALA A 85 3.35 -5.38 3.13
CA ALA A 85 3.06 -6.69 2.56
C ALA A 85 2.57 -6.62 1.11
N ALA A 86 1.88 -5.54 0.73
CA ALA A 86 1.39 -5.34 -0.63
C ALA A 86 2.53 -5.27 -1.68
N PHE A 87 3.76 -4.96 -1.27
CA PHE A 87 4.94 -4.89 -2.13
C PHE A 87 5.85 -6.11 -2.03
N THR A 88 5.45 -7.11 -1.25
CA THR A 88 6.22 -8.34 -1.06
C THR A 88 5.55 -9.50 -1.77
N PRO A 89 6.30 -10.51 -2.25
CA PRO A 89 5.72 -11.75 -2.80
C PRO A 89 5.15 -12.67 -1.70
N ILE A 90 4.95 -12.16 -0.49
CA ILE A 90 4.45 -12.91 0.65
C ILE A 90 2.92 -12.89 0.60
N PRO A 91 2.24 -14.05 0.72
CA PRO A 91 0.79 -14.11 0.67
C PRO A 91 0.14 -13.21 1.74
N PHE A 92 -0.77 -12.33 1.34
CA PHE A 92 -1.44 -11.43 2.28
C PHE A 92 -2.22 -12.17 3.38
N LYS A 93 -2.78 -13.35 3.08
CA LYS A 93 -3.51 -14.16 4.07
C LYS A 93 -2.64 -14.50 5.28
N LEU A 94 -1.35 -14.77 5.05
CA LEU A 94 -0.36 -14.99 6.12
C LEU A 94 -0.26 -13.77 7.03
N PHE A 95 -0.10 -12.56 6.47
CA PHE A 95 -0.07 -11.32 7.24
C PHE A 95 -1.34 -11.06 8.04
N THR A 96 -2.52 -11.39 7.50
CA THR A 96 -3.77 -11.20 8.23
C THR A 96 -3.89 -12.13 9.44
N LEU A 97 -3.48 -13.39 9.28
CA LEU A 97 -3.53 -14.37 10.37
C LEU A 97 -2.47 -14.08 11.43
N THR A 98 -1.22 -13.85 11.02
CA THR A 98 -0.11 -13.54 11.93
C THR A 98 -0.28 -12.19 12.60
N GLY A 99 -0.88 -11.20 11.94
CA GLY A 99 -1.25 -9.93 12.57
C GLY A 99 -2.20 -10.13 13.77
N GLY A 100 -3.17 -11.04 13.64
CA GLY A 100 -4.03 -11.43 14.76
C GLY A 100 -3.27 -12.10 15.90
N ILE A 101 -2.38 -13.04 15.56
CA ILE A 101 -1.58 -13.82 16.53
C ILE A 101 -0.63 -12.92 17.31
N PHE A 102 0.04 -12.00 16.62
CA PHE A 102 0.95 -11.02 17.23
C PHE A 102 0.21 -9.84 17.86
N ARG A 103 -1.13 -9.84 17.83
CA ARG A 103 -2.00 -8.84 18.46
C ARG A 103 -1.64 -7.40 18.06
N VAL A 104 -1.30 -7.19 16.79
CA VAL A 104 -1.00 -5.84 16.30
C VAL A 104 -2.25 -4.97 16.33
N GLY A 105 -2.10 -3.65 16.47
CA GLY A 105 -3.24 -2.75 16.57
C GLY A 105 -4.25 -2.94 15.44
N PHE A 106 -5.51 -3.22 15.79
CA PHE A 106 -6.60 -3.50 14.84
C PHE A 106 -6.86 -2.33 13.86
N TRP A 107 -6.84 -1.10 14.36
CA TRP A 107 -7.08 0.09 13.55
C TRP A 107 -5.93 0.34 12.55
N PRO A 108 -4.65 0.39 12.98
CA PRO A 108 -3.52 0.44 12.04
C PRO A 108 -3.54 -0.68 11.01
N PHE A 109 -3.86 -1.91 11.42
CA PHE A 109 -3.99 -3.06 10.54
C PHE A 109 -5.08 -2.86 9.48
N THR A 110 -6.26 -2.41 9.89
CA THR A 110 -7.41 -2.25 9.00
C THR A 110 -7.17 -1.11 8.02
N ILE A 111 -6.67 0.03 8.49
CA ILE A 111 -6.33 1.18 7.64
C ILE A 111 -5.24 0.80 6.65
N ALA A 112 -4.16 0.16 7.10
CA ALA A 112 -3.09 -0.31 6.23
C ALA A 112 -3.59 -1.34 5.21
N SER A 113 -4.53 -2.21 5.59
CA SER A 113 -5.18 -3.16 4.69
C SER A 113 -6.01 -2.45 3.63
N VAL A 114 -6.84 -1.48 4.01
CA VAL A 114 -7.66 -0.68 3.08
C VAL A 114 -6.77 0.05 2.08
N VAL A 115 -5.72 0.72 2.57
CA VAL A 115 -4.81 1.49 1.70
C VAL A 115 -4.01 0.56 0.78
N GLY A 116 -3.40 -0.50 1.32
CA GLY A 116 -2.57 -1.42 0.53
C GLY A 116 -3.37 -2.22 -0.49
N ARG A 117 -4.50 -2.83 -0.07
CA ARG A 117 -5.37 -3.61 -0.95
C ARG A 117 -6.13 -2.71 -1.93
N GLY A 118 -6.66 -1.59 -1.45
CA GLY A 118 -7.35 -0.62 -2.28
C GLY A 118 -6.46 -0.08 -3.38
N ALA A 119 -5.24 0.38 -3.05
CA ALA A 119 -4.31 0.87 -4.05
C ALA A 119 -4.02 -0.17 -5.15
N ARG A 120 -3.83 -1.44 -4.78
CA ARG A 120 -3.59 -2.54 -5.73
C ARG A 120 -4.81 -2.78 -6.63
N PHE A 121 -6.00 -3.00 -6.07
CA PHE A 121 -7.19 -3.30 -6.86
C PHE A 121 -7.65 -2.12 -7.72
N PHE A 122 -7.49 -0.89 -7.23
CA PHE A 122 -7.78 0.31 -8.03
C PHE A 122 -6.75 0.51 -9.14
N LEU A 123 -5.48 0.13 -8.94
CA LEU A 123 -4.49 0.12 -10.00
C LEU A 123 -4.86 -0.89 -11.10
N GLU A 124 -5.22 -2.11 -10.72
CA GLU A 124 -5.65 -3.15 -11.66
C GLU A 124 -6.93 -2.76 -12.40
N GLY A 125 -7.97 -2.36 -11.65
CA GLY A 125 -9.24 -1.90 -12.23
C GLY A 125 -9.05 -0.67 -13.11
N GLY A 126 -8.20 0.28 -12.70
CA GLY A 126 -7.84 1.44 -13.50
C GLY A 126 -7.09 1.06 -14.78
N LEU A 127 -6.16 0.12 -14.72
CA LEU A 127 -5.46 -0.37 -15.91
C LEU A 127 -6.44 -0.96 -16.92
N VAL A 128 -7.39 -1.79 -16.46
CA VAL A 128 -8.44 -2.35 -17.32
C VAL A 128 -9.39 -1.26 -17.83
N TYR A 129 -9.70 -0.25 -17.01
CA TYR A 129 -10.55 0.88 -17.40
C TYR A 129 -9.95 1.64 -18.59
N PHE A 130 -8.63 1.86 -18.58
CA PHE A 130 -7.95 2.65 -19.61
C PHE A 130 -7.49 1.82 -20.82
N LEU A 131 -7.01 0.59 -20.61
CA LEU A 131 -6.42 -0.24 -21.67
C LEU A 131 -7.35 -1.32 -22.22
N GLY A 132 -8.47 -1.62 -21.55
CA GLY A 132 -9.44 -2.63 -21.99
C GLY A 132 -8.81 -4.01 -22.19
N GLU A 133 -8.95 -4.57 -23.39
CA GLU A 133 -8.44 -5.90 -23.74
C GLU A 133 -6.90 -6.00 -23.71
N GLU A 134 -6.18 -4.90 -23.94
CA GLU A 134 -4.70 -4.87 -23.84
C GLU A 134 -4.20 -5.02 -22.40
N ALA A 135 -5.04 -4.77 -21.39
CA ALA A 135 -4.66 -5.00 -20.00
C ALA A 135 -4.34 -6.48 -19.73
N ALA A 136 -5.02 -7.40 -20.42
CA ALA A 136 -4.83 -8.84 -20.24
C ALA A 136 -3.49 -9.35 -20.79
N SER A 137 -2.98 -8.73 -21.86
CA SER A 137 -1.67 -9.08 -22.42
C SER A 137 -0.53 -8.59 -21.52
N LEU A 138 -0.69 -7.41 -20.90
CA LEU A 138 0.26 -6.87 -19.92
C LEU A 138 0.29 -7.63 -18.59
N LEU A 139 -0.85 -8.16 -18.17
CA LEU A 139 -0.97 -8.94 -16.93
C LEU A 139 -0.59 -10.43 -17.11
N GLY A 140 -0.22 -10.85 -18.32
CA GLY A 140 -0.04 -12.25 -18.72
C GLY A 140 0.84 -13.14 -17.82
N ARG A 141 0.53 -14.45 -17.85
CA ARG A 141 1.15 -15.68 -17.29
C ARG A 141 1.68 -15.67 -15.84
N ASN A 142 2.16 -14.56 -15.29
CA ASN A 142 2.63 -14.39 -13.92
C ASN A 142 1.92 -13.18 -13.26
N PHE A 143 0.58 -13.17 -13.31
CA PHE A 143 -0.30 -12.11 -12.81
C PHE A 143 0.11 -11.57 -11.43
N ASP A 144 0.41 -12.44 -10.46
CA ASP A 144 0.82 -12.01 -9.11
C ASP A 144 2.12 -11.19 -9.11
N LEU A 145 3.13 -11.59 -9.89
CA LEU A 145 4.40 -10.86 -9.99
C LEU A 145 4.24 -9.60 -10.84
N ALA A 146 3.41 -9.65 -11.89
CA ALA A 146 3.11 -8.51 -12.73
C ALA A 146 2.40 -7.40 -11.93
N THR A 147 1.40 -7.74 -11.12
CA THR A 147 0.70 -6.77 -10.27
C THR A 147 1.63 -6.21 -9.19
N ILE A 148 2.42 -7.06 -8.52
CA ILE A 148 3.39 -6.59 -7.50
C ILE A 148 4.41 -5.64 -8.15
N GLY A 149 4.96 -6.03 -9.30
CA GLY A 149 5.90 -5.24 -10.08
C GLY A 149 5.29 -3.91 -10.53
N LEU A 150 4.05 -3.91 -11.02
CA LEU A 150 3.33 -2.71 -11.45
C LEU A 150 3.06 -1.78 -10.27
N THR A 151 2.56 -2.31 -9.15
CA THR A 151 2.28 -1.50 -7.95
C THR A 151 3.58 -0.90 -7.41
N ALA A 152 4.68 -1.67 -7.38
CA ALA A 152 6.00 -1.18 -6.99
C ALA A 152 6.51 -0.10 -7.97
N ALA A 153 6.39 -0.32 -9.28
CA ALA A 153 6.81 0.64 -10.30
C ALA A 153 6.06 1.97 -10.20
N VAL A 154 4.73 1.93 -10.01
CA VAL A 154 3.91 3.13 -9.82
C VAL A 154 4.32 3.89 -8.57
N LEU A 155 4.60 3.20 -7.46
CA LEU A 155 5.11 3.86 -6.26
C LEU A 155 6.49 4.47 -6.43
N ILE A 156 7.40 3.80 -7.14
CA ILE A 156 8.74 4.32 -7.44
C ILE A 156 8.62 5.58 -8.32
N LEU A 157 7.77 5.55 -9.34
CA LEU A 157 7.51 6.71 -10.21
C LEU A 157 6.89 7.88 -9.43
N ALA A 158 5.91 7.61 -8.55
CA ALA A 158 5.32 8.62 -7.68
C ALA A 158 6.36 9.21 -6.71
N TRP A 159 7.23 8.39 -6.13
CA TRP A 159 8.31 8.83 -5.26
C TRP A 159 9.33 9.72 -6.00
N LEU A 160 9.76 9.30 -7.20
CA LEU A 160 10.67 10.09 -8.05
C LEU A 160 10.03 11.42 -8.45
N GLY A 161 8.78 11.40 -8.92
CA GLY A 161 8.03 12.61 -9.30
C GLY A 161 7.87 13.59 -8.14
N ASN A 162 7.57 13.11 -6.94
CA ASN A 162 7.46 13.95 -5.74
C ASN A 162 8.81 14.53 -5.32
N ARG A 163 9.90 13.76 -5.47
CA ARG A 163 11.28 14.24 -5.22
C ARG A 163 11.69 15.35 -6.19
N PHE A 164 11.27 15.29 -7.46
CA PHE A 164 11.47 16.38 -8.43
C PHE A 164 10.59 17.60 -8.11
N ARG A 165 9.36 17.39 -7.64
CA ARG A 165 8.42 18.47 -7.29
C ARG A 165 8.88 19.28 -6.07
N THR A 166 9.56 18.64 -5.11
CA THR A 166 10.08 19.28 -3.90
C THR A 166 11.24 20.25 -4.19
N GLN A 167 11.98 20.03 -5.29
CA GLN A 167 13.05 20.93 -5.73
C GLN A 167 12.54 22.22 -6.39
N TYR A 168 11.28 22.25 -6.86
CA TYR A 168 10.71 23.42 -7.54
C TYR A 168 10.14 24.47 -6.57
N THR A 169 9.60 24.04 -5.43
CA THR A 169 9.03 24.97 -4.42
C THR A 169 10.10 25.72 -3.62
N ARG A 170 11.33 25.17 -3.50
CA ARG A 170 12.41 25.79 -2.72
C ARG A 170 13.11 26.96 -3.43
N LYS A 171 12.96 27.11 -4.75
CA LYS A 171 13.59 28.19 -5.53
C LYS A 171 12.74 29.46 -5.63
N LYS A 172 11.46 29.41 -5.21
CA LYS A 172 10.52 30.56 -5.30
C LYS A 172 10.35 31.34 -3.99
N SER A 173 11.06 30.99 -2.92
CA SER A 173 10.97 31.65 -1.61
C SER A 173 12.20 32.50 -1.26
N ILE A 174 12.82 33.18 -2.24
CA ILE A 174 13.66 34.34 -1.96
C ILE A 174 12.99 35.60 -2.51
N PRO A 175 12.04 36.21 -1.78
CA PRO A 175 11.77 37.63 -1.90
C PRO A 175 12.66 38.40 -0.92
N VAL A 176 13.64 39.10 -1.50
CA VAL A 176 14.18 40.42 -1.11
C VAL A 176 13.77 40.92 0.29
N SER A 177 14.63 40.71 1.28
CA SER A 177 14.58 41.44 2.57
C SER A 177 15.99 41.72 3.09
N GLN A 178 16.84 42.26 2.21
CA GLN A 178 18.18 42.75 2.58
C GLN A 178 18.48 44.16 2.03
N GLY A 179 17.46 44.89 1.57
CA GLY A 179 17.62 46.27 1.07
C GLY A 179 17.32 47.38 2.09
N GLU A 180 16.77 47.05 3.26
CA GLU A 180 16.14 48.08 4.13
C GLU A 180 16.82 48.30 5.49
N GLN A 181 17.78 47.45 5.87
CA GLN A 181 18.51 47.62 7.15
C GLN A 181 19.78 48.46 7.03
N ASP A 182 20.40 48.56 5.85
CA ASP A 182 21.60 49.39 5.66
C ASP A 182 21.31 50.90 5.50
N THR A 183 20.07 51.30 5.20
CA THR A 183 19.73 52.73 5.07
C THR A 183 19.44 53.39 6.43
N GLN A 184 19.11 52.61 7.47
CA GLN A 184 18.81 53.14 8.81
C GLN A 184 20.05 53.24 9.70
N ALA A 185 21.07 52.40 9.50
CA ALA A 185 22.33 52.48 10.25
C ALA A 185 23.16 53.73 9.94
N THR A 186 23.11 54.24 8.70
CA THR A 186 23.88 55.43 8.28
C THR A 186 23.26 56.74 8.78
N LYS A 187 21.93 56.79 9.00
CA LYS A 187 21.25 58.00 9.50
C LYS A 187 21.42 58.22 11.01
N SER A 188 21.59 57.16 11.81
CA SER A 188 21.79 57.30 13.26
C SER A 188 23.20 57.74 13.66
N SER A 189 24.21 57.56 12.79
CA SER A 189 25.60 57.98 13.06
C SER A 189 25.88 59.46 12.76
N SER A 190 25.00 60.15 12.03
CA SER A 190 25.22 61.54 11.61
C SER A 190 24.64 62.59 12.56
N VAL A 191 23.86 62.20 13.58
CA VAL A 191 23.18 63.14 14.49
C VAL A 191 23.89 63.29 15.84
N ALA A 192 24.88 62.44 16.15
CA ALA A 192 25.67 62.51 17.39
C ALA A 192 26.97 63.34 17.29
N LYS A 193 27.16 64.08 16.19
CA LYS A 193 28.26 65.04 16.02
C LYS A 193 27.72 66.37 15.50
N HIS A 194 26.97 67.07 16.35
CA HIS A 194 26.96 68.54 16.41
C HIS A 194 26.45 68.99 17.77
#